data_AF-A0A3M7F2L4-F1
#
_entry.id   AF-A0A3M7F2L4-F1
#
_cell.length_a   1.000
_cell.length_b   1.000
_cell.length_c   1.000
_cell.angle_alpha   90.00
_cell.angle_beta   90.00
_cell.angle_gamma   90.00
#
_symmetry.space_group_name_H-M   'P 1'
#
loop_
_entity.id
_entity.type
_entity.pdbx_description
1 polymer ?
#
loop_
_entity_poly.entity_id
_entity_poly.type
_entity_poly.pdbx_seq_one_letter_code
_entity_poly.pdbx_strand_id
1 'polypeptide(L)'
;MSSQPMALPGHVLGPTAANNIGSGTHVHGDTLIASIAGPLTSTPSTSKANKLPTVSVARPSGALLPETGTIVLGRITRTNPRQANLSILALGSAGEHTCSDPFPALIRQQDIRATEVDKVKVAESFRVGDIVRAVVISLGDERSYYLSTAKNELGVVMARSEWGNTM
;
A
#
# COMPACT_ATOMS: atom_id res chain seq x y z
N MET A 1 26.02 -12.07 13.57
CA MET A 1 25.83 -11.29 12.33
C MET A 1 25.73 -12.27 11.16
N SER A 2 24.63 -13.00 11.02
CA SER A 2 24.42 -13.84 9.83
C SER A 2 24.09 -12.91 8.67
N SER A 3 24.98 -12.82 7.67
CA SER A 3 24.69 -12.13 6.42
C SER A 3 23.36 -12.66 5.88
N GLN A 4 22.32 -11.83 5.84
CA GLN A 4 21.10 -12.22 5.14
C GLN A 4 21.51 -12.46 3.67
N PRO A 5 21.34 -13.67 3.14
CA PRO A 5 21.80 -13.95 1.79
C PRO A 5 21.01 -13.07 0.83
N MET A 6 21.73 -12.32 -0.01
CA MET A 6 21.10 -11.52 -1.05
C MET A 6 20.82 -12.42 -2.23
N ALA A 7 19.56 -12.51 -2.65
CA ALA A 7 19.18 -13.19 -3.88
C ALA A 7 19.28 -12.22 -5.05
N LEU A 8 19.73 -12.73 -6.19
CA LEU A 8 19.69 -12.05 -7.48
C LEU A 8 18.61 -12.70 -8.36
N PRO A 9 18.02 -11.96 -9.31
CA PRO A 9 17.12 -12.55 -10.29
C PRO A 9 17.78 -13.74 -11.00
N GLY A 10 17.11 -14.89 -11.03
CA GLY A 10 17.67 -16.15 -11.56
C GLY A 10 18.36 -17.04 -10.53
N HIS A 11 18.50 -16.60 -9.27
CA HIS A 11 19.09 -17.42 -8.22
C HIS A 11 18.13 -18.53 -7.75
N VAL A 12 18.64 -19.76 -7.66
CA VAL A 12 17.86 -20.94 -7.25
C VAL A 12 17.78 -21.02 -5.72
N LEU A 13 16.55 -21.02 -5.19
CA LEU A 13 16.24 -21.00 -3.76
C LEU A 13 15.90 -22.37 -3.18
N GLY A 14 15.72 -23.38 -4.03
CA GLY A 14 15.44 -24.77 -3.65
C GLY A 14 14.20 -25.35 -4.35
N PRO A 15 13.87 -26.62 -4.12
CA PRO A 15 12.71 -27.28 -4.73
C PRO A 15 11.39 -26.84 -4.08
N THR A 16 10.31 -26.84 -4.87
CA THR A 16 8.95 -26.43 -4.46
C THR A 16 8.36 -27.35 -3.39
N ALA A 17 8.86 -28.60 -3.29
CA ALA A 17 8.46 -29.55 -2.25
C ALA A 17 8.94 -29.16 -0.83
N ALA A 18 9.98 -28.33 -0.72
CA ALA A 18 10.58 -27.95 0.56
C ALA A 18 10.20 -26.54 1.03
N ASN A 19 9.74 -25.67 0.12
CA ASN A 19 9.53 -24.26 0.38
C ASN A 19 8.25 -23.75 -0.29
N ASN A 20 7.54 -22.83 0.38
CA ASN A 20 6.39 -22.13 -0.20
C ASN A 20 6.83 -20.85 -0.94
N ILE A 21 6.06 -20.49 -1.97
CA ILE A 21 6.28 -19.29 -2.79
C ILE A 21 5.92 -18.04 -1.97
N GLY A 22 6.89 -17.14 -1.81
CA GLY A 22 6.67 -15.81 -1.24
C GLY A 22 6.81 -14.70 -2.29
N SER A 23 6.61 -13.45 -1.88
CA SER A 23 6.78 -12.29 -2.75
C SER A 23 8.20 -12.25 -3.34
N GLY A 24 8.31 -11.91 -4.63
CA GLY A 24 9.59 -11.81 -5.32
C GLY A 24 10.25 -13.14 -5.71
N THR A 25 9.53 -14.26 -5.60
CA THR A 25 9.95 -15.58 -6.08
C THR A 25 8.96 -16.12 -7.11
N HIS A 26 9.42 -16.93 -8.06
CA HIS A 26 8.57 -17.66 -9.00
C HIS A 26 9.03 -19.12 -9.12
N VAL A 27 8.11 -19.99 -9.55
CA VAL A 27 8.41 -21.40 -9.82
C VAL A 27 8.72 -21.56 -11.29
N HIS A 28 9.83 -22.22 -11.60
CA HIS A 28 10.14 -22.69 -12.94
C HIS A 28 10.44 -24.19 -12.88
N GLY A 29 9.54 -25.01 -13.44
CA GLY A 29 9.59 -26.46 -13.28
C GLY A 29 9.31 -26.87 -11.84
N ASP A 30 10.25 -27.59 -11.22
CA ASP A 30 10.17 -28.02 -9.81
C ASP A 30 10.98 -27.11 -8.85
N THR A 31 11.57 -26.04 -9.38
CA THR A 31 12.54 -25.22 -8.65
C THR A 31 12.01 -23.81 -8.42
N LEU A 32 12.20 -23.31 -7.19
CA LEU A 32 11.96 -21.91 -6.83
C LEU A 32 13.14 -21.04 -7.21
N ILE A 33 12.85 -19.97 -7.93
CA ILE A 33 13.83 -19.02 -8.44
C ILE A 33 13.46 -17.62 -7.94
N ALA A 34 14.46 -16.84 -7.55
CA ALA A 34 14.27 -15.42 -7.25
C ALA A 34 13.96 -14.63 -8.53
N SER A 35 12.87 -13.85 -8.52
CA SER A 35 12.53 -12.92 -9.61
C SER A 35 13.11 -11.53 -9.40
N ILE A 36 13.50 -11.22 -8.17
CA ILE A 36 13.85 -9.87 -7.71
C ILE A 36 15.22 -9.91 -7.02
N ALA A 37 15.96 -8.81 -7.11
CA ALA A 37 17.19 -8.61 -6.34
C ALA A 37 16.85 -8.10 -4.93
N GLY A 38 17.33 -8.77 -3.89
CA GLY A 38 17.13 -8.30 -2.52
C GLY A 38 17.47 -9.31 -1.43
N PRO A 39 17.37 -8.90 -0.16
CA PRO A 39 17.61 -9.79 0.96
C PRO A 39 16.57 -10.90 1.01
N LEU A 40 17.05 -12.13 1.19
CA LEU A 40 16.20 -13.29 1.40
C LEU A 40 15.62 -13.28 2.81
N THR A 41 14.30 -13.25 2.89
CA THR A 41 13.56 -13.40 4.13
C THR A 41 12.78 -14.71 4.07
N SER A 42 13.31 -15.73 4.77
CA SER A 42 12.60 -16.99 5.00
C SER A 42 11.76 -16.84 6.27
N THR A 43 10.45 -16.71 6.10
CA THR A 43 9.52 -16.70 7.24
C THR A 43 9.03 -18.13 7.51
N PRO A 44 9.29 -18.71 8.69
CA PRO A 44 8.71 -20.00 9.04
C PRO A 44 7.20 -19.83 9.24
N SER A 45 6.40 -20.72 8.65
CA SER A 45 4.94 -20.68 8.77
C SER A 45 4.50 -20.80 10.24
N THR A 46 3.65 -19.88 10.68
CA THR A 46 3.18 -19.81 12.07
C THR A 46 1.91 -20.65 12.31
N SER A 47 1.42 -21.37 11.31
CA SER A 47 0.19 -22.17 11.38
C SER A 47 0.50 -23.67 11.45
N LYS A 48 -0.06 -24.35 12.46
CA LYS A 48 0.13 -25.78 12.78
C LYS A 48 -0.29 -26.77 11.65
N ALA A 49 -0.74 -26.28 10.50
CA ALA A 49 -1.28 -27.10 9.41
C ALA A 49 -0.38 -27.15 8.16
N ASN A 50 0.63 -26.29 8.00
CA ASN A 50 1.48 -26.31 6.80
C ASN A 50 2.94 -26.01 7.14
N LYS A 51 3.79 -27.04 7.15
CA LYS A 51 5.12 -27.09 7.79
C LYS A 51 6.28 -26.50 6.98
N LEU A 52 6.00 -25.84 5.85
CA LEU A 52 6.99 -25.42 4.87
C LEU A 52 7.32 -23.92 5.05
N PRO A 53 8.60 -23.53 5.14
CA PRO A 53 9.00 -22.13 5.22
C PRO A 53 8.63 -21.39 3.91
N THR A 54 8.11 -20.17 4.05
CA THR A 54 7.82 -19.30 2.90
C THR A 54 9.03 -18.44 2.62
N VAL A 55 9.61 -18.62 1.42
CA VAL A 55 10.79 -17.86 0.99
C VAL A 55 10.33 -16.65 0.20
N SER A 56 10.63 -15.46 0.71
CA SER A 56 10.32 -14.19 0.06
C SER A 56 11.61 -13.39 -0.17
N VAL A 57 11.67 -12.69 -1.30
CA VAL A 57 12.73 -11.74 -1.59
C VAL A 57 12.13 -10.34 -1.49
N ALA A 58 12.50 -9.62 -0.42
CA ALA A 58 12.06 -8.25 -0.25
C ALA A 58 12.82 -7.35 -1.22
N ARG A 59 12.13 -6.40 -1.86
CA ARG A 59 12.84 -5.31 -2.53
C ARG A 59 13.45 -4.40 -1.48
N PRO A 60 14.70 -3.95 -1.65
CA PRO A 60 15.27 -2.91 -0.78
C PRO A 60 14.50 -1.58 -0.88
N SER A 61 13.71 -1.38 -1.94
CA SER A 61 12.83 -0.22 -2.15
C SER A 61 11.34 -0.48 -1.84
N GLY A 62 11.02 -1.56 -1.10
CA GLY A 62 9.66 -1.93 -0.71
C GLY A 62 8.66 -2.20 -1.85
N ALA A 63 7.38 -2.31 -1.49
CA ALA A 63 6.29 -2.51 -2.44
C ALA A 63 6.05 -1.22 -3.23
N LEU A 64 6.33 -1.25 -4.54
CA LEU A 64 6.18 -0.10 -5.43
C LEU A 64 4.70 0.23 -5.72
N LEU A 65 3.82 -0.76 -5.53
CA LEU A 65 2.42 -0.69 -5.92
C LEU A 65 1.52 -0.66 -4.66
N PRO A 66 0.48 0.19 -4.63
CA PRO A 66 -0.49 0.18 -3.56
C PRO A 66 -1.29 -1.13 -3.58
N GLU A 67 -1.08 -1.99 -2.59
CA GLU A 67 -1.91 -3.19 -2.36
C GLU A 67 -3.11 -2.87 -1.46
N THR A 68 -4.16 -3.68 -1.56
CA THR A 68 -5.33 -3.58 -0.68
C THR A 68 -4.93 -3.75 0.79
N GLY A 69 -5.36 -2.82 1.63
CA GLY A 69 -5.01 -2.76 3.06
C GLY A 69 -3.78 -1.89 3.38
N THR A 70 -3.03 -1.46 2.37
CA THR A 70 -1.88 -0.56 2.56
C THR A 70 -2.34 0.86 2.89
N ILE A 71 -1.67 1.49 3.86
CA ILE A 71 -1.88 2.90 4.20
C ILE A 71 -1.08 3.76 3.23
N VAL A 72 -1.71 4.79 2.69
CA VAL A 72 -1.15 5.70 1.69
C VAL A 72 -1.33 7.16 2.11
N LEU A 73 -0.40 8.00 1.70
CA LEU A 73 -0.48 9.45 1.79
C LEU A 73 -0.77 10.02 0.41
N GLY A 74 -1.83 10.80 0.30
CA GLY A 74 -2.22 11.42 -0.96
C GLY A 74 -2.64 12.86 -0.78
N ARG A 75 -2.49 13.64 -1.86
CA ARG A 75 -2.93 15.03 -1.92
C ARG A 75 -4.25 15.13 -2.65
N ILE A 76 -5.22 15.83 -2.07
CA ILE A 76 -6.50 16.07 -2.71
C ILE A 76 -6.32 17.02 -3.89
N THR A 77 -6.71 16.57 -5.07
CA THR A 77 -6.62 17.34 -6.31
C THR A 77 -7.93 18.03 -6.63
N ARG A 78 -9.06 17.35 -6.41
CA ARG A 78 -10.40 17.85 -6.74
C ARG A 78 -11.44 17.27 -5.80
N THR A 79 -12.36 18.09 -5.31
CA THR A 79 -13.49 17.65 -4.48
C THR A 79 -14.80 17.74 -5.25
N ASN A 80 -15.63 16.70 -5.15
CA ASN A 80 -17.01 16.65 -5.62
C ASN A 80 -17.93 16.36 -4.42
N PRO A 81 -19.23 16.69 -4.47
CA PRO A 81 -20.14 16.49 -3.33
C PRO A 81 -20.30 15.02 -2.93
N ARG A 82 -20.10 14.06 -3.85
CA ARG A 82 -20.21 12.62 -3.57
C ARG A 82 -18.85 11.90 -3.44
N GLN A 83 -17.75 12.54 -3.83
CA GLN A 83 -16.43 11.91 -3.86
C GLN A 83 -15.29 12.94 -3.86
N ALA A 84 -14.16 12.61 -3.26
CA ALA A 84 -12.92 13.38 -3.35
C ALA A 84 -11.91 12.62 -4.21
N ASN A 85 -11.36 13.29 -5.23
CA ASN A 85 -10.24 12.79 -6.01
C ASN A 85 -8.94 13.27 -5.39
N LEU A 86 -7.99 12.36 -5.30
CA LEU A 86 -6.66 12.64 -4.80
C LEU A 86 -5.60 11.89 -5.61
N SER A 87 -4.37 12.33 -5.47
CA SER A 87 -3.20 11.67 -6.04
C SER A 87 -2.37 11.09 -4.91
N ILE A 88 -2.12 9.78 -4.92
CA ILE A 88 -1.25 9.10 -3.96
C ILE A 88 0.19 9.55 -4.23
N LEU A 89 0.85 10.06 -3.19
CA LEU A 89 2.23 10.56 -3.26
C LEU A 89 3.21 9.62 -2.57
N ALA A 90 2.78 8.92 -1.52
CA ALA A 90 3.63 7.99 -0.80
C ALA A 90 2.84 6.79 -0.25
N LEU A 91 3.53 5.66 -0.13
CA LEU A 91 3.04 4.41 0.45
C LEU A 91 3.68 4.19 1.83
N GLY A 92 2.91 3.57 2.72
CA GLY A 92 3.33 3.26 4.09
C GLY A 92 2.81 4.26 5.13
N SER A 93 2.75 3.83 6.39
CA SER A 93 2.19 4.61 7.49
C SER A 93 2.95 5.92 7.78
N ALA A 94 4.22 5.99 7.41
CA ALA A 94 5.12 7.12 7.63
C ALA A 94 5.71 7.72 6.34
N GLY A 95 5.20 7.33 5.16
CA GLY A 95 5.77 7.73 3.88
C GLY A 95 7.11 7.04 3.58
N GLU A 96 7.18 5.74 3.83
CA GLU A 96 8.38 4.92 3.63
C GLU A 96 8.81 4.87 2.15
N HIS A 97 7.83 4.98 1.24
CA HIS A 97 8.07 4.92 -0.20
C HIS A 97 7.36 6.06 -0.92
N THR A 98 8.13 7.03 -1.42
CA THR A 98 7.58 8.10 -2.26
C THR A 98 7.38 7.59 -3.68
N CYS A 99 6.16 7.71 -4.20
CA CYS A 99 5.86 7.41 -5.60
C CYS A 99 6.42 8.53 -6.48
N SER A 100 7.25 8.18 -7.46
CA SER A 100 7.72 9.14 -8.47
C SER A 100 6.54 9.69 -9.28
N ASP A 101 5.65 8.79 -9.72
CA ASP A 101 4.43 9.13 -10.44
C ASP A 101 3.22 9.03 -9.51
N PRO A 102 2.39 10.08 -9.40
CA PRO A 102 1.24 10.05 -8.51
C PRO A 102 0.17 9.09 -9.03
N PHE A 103 -0.27 8.15 -8.20
CA PHE A 103 -1.38 7.27 -8.58
C PHE A 103 -2.73 7.96 -8.35
N PRO A 104 -3.62 8.02 -9.35
CA PRO A 104 -4.95 8.60 -9.18
C PRO A 104 -5.78 7.73 -8.25
N ALA A 105 -6.48 8.36 -7.31
CA ALA A 105 -7.30 7.68 -6.35
C ALA A 105 -8.53 8.50 -5.95
N LEU A 106 -9.54 7.84 -5.42
CA LEU A 106 -10.76 8.49 -4.96
C LEU A 106 -11.26 7.94 -3.63
N ILE A 107 -11.86 8.83 -2.85
CA ILE A 107 -12.60 8.51 -1.62
C ILE A 107 -14.05 8.88 -1.87
N ARG A 108 -14.95 7.90 -1.75
CA ARG A 108 -16.39 8.13 -1.89
C ARG A 108 -16.96 8.63 -0.57
N GLN A 109 -18.10 9.31 -0.62
CA GLN A 109 -18.77 9.84 0.58
C GLN A 109 -18.97 8.76 1.64
N GLN A 110 -19.30 7.53 1.23
CA GLN A 110 -19.53 6.43 2.16
C GLN A 110 -18.28 5.93 2.89
N ASP A 111 -17.10 6.20 2.34
CA ASP A 111 -15.84 5.66 2.82
C ASP A 111 -15.08 6.67 3.71
N ILE A 112 -15.71 7.80 4.07
CA ILE A 112 -15.09 8.90 4.84
C ILE A 112 -15.06 8.62 6.35
N ARG A 113 -16.19 8.18 6.92
CA ARG A 113 -16.33 7.89 8.36
C ARG A 113 -16.92 6.48 8.54
N ALA A 114 -16.53 5.79 9.60
CA ALA A 114 -17.14 4.50 9.95
C ALA A 114 -18.58 4.64 10.48
N THR A 115 -18.91 5.79 11.08
CA THR A 115 -20.21 6.07 11.70
C THR A 115 -20.83 7.32 11.08
N GLU A 116 -22.16 7.39 11.08
CA GLU A 116 -22.93 8.52 10.53
C GLU A 116 -22.65 8.82 9.05
N VAL A 117 -22.47 7.78 8.24
CA VAL A 117 -22.07 7.86 6.83
C VAL A 117 -22.94 8.82 6.00
N ASP A 118 -24.25 8.85 6.24
CA ASP A 118 -25.21 9.66 5.48
C ASP A 118 -25.15 11.16 5.79
N LYS A 119 -24.60 11.55 6.94
CA LYS A 119 -24.53 12.95 7.38
C LYS A 119 -23.24 13.65 6.93
N VAL A 120 -22.26 12.89 6.44
CA VAL A 120 -20.94 13.42 6.09
C VAL A 120 -21.01 14.18 4.78
N LYS A 121 -20.56 15.44 4.80
CA LYS A 121 -20.33 16.21 3.58
C LYS A 121 -18.85 16.20 3.23
N VAL A 122 -18.54 15.87 1.97
CA VAL A 122 -17.17 15.83 1.45
C VAL A 122 -16.50 17.20 1.56
N ALA A 123 -17.22 18.28 1.26
CA ALA A 123 -16.70 19.65 1.29
C ALA A 123 -16.29 20.13 2.70
N GLU A 124 -16.91 19.58 3.74
CA GLU A 124 -16.55 19.87 5.14
C GLU A 124 -15.40 18.99 5.64
N SER A 125 -15.18 17.83 5.01
CA SER A 125 -14.15 16.86 5.41
C SER A 125 -12.81 17.08 4.72
N PHE A 126 -12.85 17.58 3.48
CA PHE A 126 -11.70 17.62 2.58
C PHE A 126 -11.67 18.91 1.77
N ARG A 127 -10.50 19.55 1.67
CA ARG A 127 -10.26 20.68 0.79
C ARG A 127 -9.19 20.34 -0.25
N VAL A 128 -9.23 21.06 -1.37
CA VAL A 128 -8.22 20.90 -2.43
C VAL A 128 -6.86 21.34 -1.90
N GLY A 129 -5.85 20.48 -2.08
CA GLY A 129 -4.49 20.71 -1.60
C GLY A 129 -4.16 20.06 -0.26
N ASP A 130 -5.15 19.55 0.48
CA ASP A 130 -4.94 18.84 1.74
C ASP A 130 -4.21 17.51 1.52
N ILE A 131 -3.37 17.13 2.47
CA ILE A 131 -2.71 15.82 2.52
C ILE A 131 -3.50 14.90 3.43
N VAL A 132 -3.95 13.78 2.89
CA VAL A 132 -4.80 12.79 3.55
C VAL A 132 -4.06 11.49 3.68
N ARG A 133 -4.14 10.88 4.86
CA ARG A 133 -3.77 9.50 5.12
C ARG A 133 -5.00 8.62 4.99
N ALA A 134 -4.97 7.69 4.05
CA ALA A 134 -6.09 6.81 3.75
C ALA A 134 -5.59 5.38 3.58
N VAL A 135 -6.49 4.40 3.61
CA VAL A 135 -6.18 3.00 3.33
C VAL A 135 -6.77 2.59 1.98
N VAL A 136 -6.02 1.81 1.21
CA VAL A 136 -6.51 1.24 -0.05
C VAL A 136 -7.51 0.14 0.28
N ILE A 137 -8.77 0.30 -0.13
CA ILE A 137 -9.80 -0.73 0.05
C ILE A 137 -9.92 -1.64 -1.18
N SER A 138 -9.69 -1.06 -2.36
CA SER A 138 -9.73 -1.78 -3.63
C SER A 138 -8.80 -1.08 -4.61
N LEU A 139 -8.26 -1.86 -5.55
CA LEU A 139 -7.57 -1.33 -6.72
C LEU A 139 -8.49 -0.46 -7.58
N GLY A 140 -9.82 -0.56 -7.37
CA GLY A 140 -10.82 0.27 -8.00
C GLY A 140 -11.04 -0.13 -9.45
N ASP A 141 -11.12 0.87 -10.32
CA ASP A 141 -11.28 0.72 -11.78
C ASP A 141 -9.97 1.07 -12.49
N GLU A 142 -9.91 0.90 -13.81
CA GLU A 142 -8.73 1.21 -14.66
C GLU A 142 -8.13 2.60 -14.40
N ARG A 143 -8.93 3.55 -13.90
CA ARG A 143 -8.54 4.95 -13.74
C ARG A 143 -8.18 5.38 -12.34
N SER A 144 -8.60 4.68 -11.28
CA SER A 144 -8.44 5.20 -9.91
C SER A 144 -8.58 4.13 -8.84
N TYR A 145 -7.66 4.19 -7.86
CA TYR A 145 -7.74 3.39 -6.64
C TYR A 145 -8.86 3.87 -5.74
N TYR A 146 -9.51 2.94 -5.02
CA TYR A 146 -10.51 3.30 -4.02
C TYR A 146 -9.87 3.30 -2.64
N LEU A 147 -10.03 4.43 -1.97
CA LEU A 147 -9.45 4.68 -0.66
C LEU A 147 -10.55 4.93 0.38
N SER A 148 -10.25 4.62 1.62
CA SER A 148 -11.12 4.90 2.76
C SER A 148 -10.35 5.62 3.87
N THR A 149 -11.05 6.52 4.56
CA THR A 149 -10.58 7.18 5.79
C THR A 149 -11.43 6.80 7.00
N ALA A 150 -12.20 5.71 6.92
CA ALA A 150 -13.16 5.32 7.95
C ALA A 150 -12.53 4.83 9.28
N LYS A 151 -11.20 4.91 9.47
CA LYS A 151 -10.54 4.55 10.73
C LYS A 151 -10.10 5.81 11.46
N ASN A 152 -10.07 5.76 12.79
CA ASN A 152 -9.69 6.90 13.64
C ASN A 152 -8.27 7.44 13.36
N GLU A 153 -7.37 6.59 12.87
CA GLU A 153 -5.98 6.96 12.52
C GLU A 153 -5.84 7.53 11.09
N LEU A 154 -6.93 7.55 10.32
CA LEU A 154 -6.96 8.00 8.93
C LEU A 154 -7.72 9.32 8.83
N GLY A 155 -7.32 10.17 7.88
CA GLY A 155 -7.88 11.52 7.73
C GLY A 155 -6.86 12.52 7.23
N VAL A 156 -7.20 13.80 7.34
CA VAL A 156 -6.31 14.91 6.95
C VAL A 156 -5.15 15.01 7.94
N VAL A 157 -3.92 14.96 7.43
CA VAL A 157 -2.68 15.04 8.23
C VAL A 157 -2.05 16.44 8.12
N MET A 158 -2.20 17.08 6.97
CA MET A 158 -1.74 18.45 6.75
C MET A 158 -2.80 19.20 5.93
N ALA A 159 -3.24 20.34 6.46
CA ALA A 159 -4.12 21.25 5.75
C ALA A 159 -3.44 22.59 5.52
N ARG A 160 -3.85 23.28 4.45
CA ARG A 160 -3.47 24.68 4.22
C ARG A 160 -4.69 25.58 4.42
N SER A 161 -4.54 26.57 5.28
CA SER A 161 -5.51 27.65 5.42
C SER A 161 -5.56 28.51 4.16
N GLU A 162 -6.63 29.28 3.99
CA GLU A 162 -6.81 30.20 2.86
C GLU A 162 -5.72 31.29 2.80
N TRP A 163 -5.10 31.61 3.93
CA TRP A 163 -3.97 32.53 4.03
C TRP A 163 -2.59 31.86 3.83
N GLY A 164 -2.57 30.58 3.48
CA GLY A 164 -1.33 29.82 3.22
C GLY A 164 -0.61 29.30 4.45
N ASN A 165 -1.16 29.52 5.66
CA ASN A 165 -0.63 28.94 6.90
C ASN A 165 -0.97 27.45 7.00
N THR A 166 -0.04 26.65 7.53
CA THR A 166 -0.23 25.23 7.83
C THR A 166 -1.07 25.07 9.09
N MET A 167 -2.08 24.19 9.05
CA MET A 167 -2.93 23.82 10.19
C MET A 167 -2.87 22.33 10.46
#